data_AF-A0A3P6ETB6-F1
#
_entry.id   AF-A0A3P6ETB6-F1
#
_cell.length_a   1.000
_cell.length_b   1.000
_cell.length_c   1.000
_cell.angle_alpha   90.00
_cell.angle_beta   90.00
_cell.angle_gamma   90.00
#
_symmetry.space_group_name_H-M   'P 1'
#
loop_
_entity.id
_entity.type
_entity.pdbx_description
1 polymer ?
#
loop_
_entity_poly.entity_id
_entity_poly.type
_entity_poly.pdbx_seq_one_letter_code
_entity_poly.pdbx_strand_id
1 'polypeptide(L)'
;MGNEDIIQEVCSSRDMVTNLKASIRELSGKVREQNQRKCDVRDKLQQLRERINAEGVDVSVQEELLPLLRSLKELEKQESEVRSNCDAKRSALEDAVCDLEERVAKGEIPEEDLDVLLVESLDHLTSAKKELAATLREIVSLKRQIDDVPCQSELLQYERRFSELNVCIQEKLQQTRKLYGTYNALLEIKDLMLKEISLLNSIGSQFQDVIGTPAGRVKSIDSMEGVMKGIQQKLGKVQLGLQEEQRRCDASKEKYTAAAAEQRKCYTVLRAFQEECTRNDRLRSQVSGSKQGM
;
A
#
# COMPACT_ATOMS: atom_id res chain seq x y z
N MET A 1 55.27 -68.84 9.38
CA MET A 1 54.33 -67.70 9.46
C MET A 1 54.31 -67.09 8.07
N GLY A 2 53.24 -67.39 7.34
CA GLY A 2 53.22 -67.41 5.88
C GLY A 2 52.89 -66.06 5.27
N ASN A 3 53.36 -65.86 4.04
CA ASN A 3 53.05 -64.70 3.21
C ASN A 3 51.55 -64.42 3.04
N GLU A 4 50.68 -65.41 3.29
CA GLU A 4 49.21 -65.28 3.21
C GLU A 4 48.63 -64.36 4.30
N ASP A 5 49.14 -64.37 5.54
CA ASP A 5 48.62 -63.51 6.62
C ASP A 5 48.93 -62.03 6.39
N ILE A 6 50.12 -61.73 5.85
CA ILE A 6 50.52 -60.36 5.49
C ILE A 6 49.70 -59.85 4.31
N ILE A 7 49.41 -60.70 3.32
CA ILE A 7 48.57 -60.34 2.18
C ILE A 7 47.13 -60.07 2.64
N GLN A 8 46.59 -60.87 3.56
CA GLN A 8 45.25 -60.68 4.11
C GLN A 8 45.11 -59.37 4.91
N GLU A 9 46.12 -59.02 5.72
CA GLU A 9 46.14 -57.79 6.51
C GLU A 9 46.32 -56.53 5.62
N VAL A 10 47.18 -56.61 4.60
CA VAL A 10 47.36 -55.54 3.60
C VAL A 10 46.10 -55.36 2.74
N CYS A 11 45.41 -56.45 2.38
CA CYS A 11 44.13 -56.38 1.67
C CYS A 11 43.04 -55.75 2.54
N SER A 12 42.91 -56.15 3.81
CA SER A 12 41.93 -55.57 4.76
C SER A 12 42.19 -54.08 5.02
N SER A 13 43.45 -53.68 5.22
CA SER A 13 43.82 -52.27 5.36
C SER A 13 43.57 -51.46 4.08
N ARG A 14 43.83 -52.04 2.90
CA ARG A 14 43.55 -51.41 1.62
C ARG A 14 42.05 -51.20 1.42
N ASP A 15 41.24 -52.19 1.76
CA ASP A 15 39.78 -52.13 1.66
C ASP A 15 39.20 -51.07 2.63
N MET A 16 39.72 -51.00 3.85
CA MET A 16 39.36 -49.96 4.83
C MET A 16 39.73 -48.56 4.32
N VAL A 17 40.92 -48.38 3.72
CA VAL A 17 41.34 -47.11 3.11
C VAL A 17 40.46 -46.75 1.91
N THR A 18 40.03 -47.74 1.10
CA THR A 18 39.10 -47.47 -0.01
C THR A 18 37.71 -47.07 0.49
N ASN A 19 37.22 -47.69 1.56
CA ASN A 19 35.94 -47.35 2.19
C ASN A 19 35.97 -45.97 2.84
N LEU A 20 37.03 -45.62 3.58
CA LEU A 20 37.24 -44.27 4.11
C LEU A 20 37.32 -43.22 3.00
N LYS A 21 38.02 -43.52 1.89
CA LYS A 21 38.07 -42.63 0.71
C LYS A 21 36.72 -42.50 0.02
N ALA A 22 35.86 -43.51 0.08
CA ALA A 22 34.49 -43.45 -0.44
C ALA A 22 33.60 -42.57 0.47
N SER A 23 33.63 -42.78 1.78
CA SER A 23 32.89 -41.96 2.75
C SER A 23 33.32 -40.49 2.74
N ILE A 24 34.62 -40.20 2.63
CA ILE A 24 35.13 -38.82 2.50
C ILE A 24 34.62 -38.16 1.21
N ARG A 25 34.56 -38.91 0.10
CA ARG A 25 34.00 -38.42 -1.17
C ARG A 25 32.52 -38.12 -1.04
N GLU A 26 31.76 -38.98 -0.38
CA GLU A 26 30.33 -38.79 -0.14
C GLU A 26 30.06 -37.58 0.77
N LEU A 27 30.80 -37.44 1.88
CA LEU A 27 30.68 -36.29 2.78
C LEU A 27 31.03 -34.98 2.07
N SER A 28 32.10 -34.98 1.26
CA SER A 28 32.49 -33.83 0.44
C SER A 28 31.46 -33.49 -0.64
N GLY A 29 30.70 -34.48 -1.11
CA GLY A 29 29.53 -34.28 -1.97
C GLY A 29 28.41 -33.55 -1.22
N LYS A 30 28.02 -34.04 -0.04
CA LYS A 30 26.97 -33.45 0.80
C LYS A 30 27.30 -32.02 1.24
N VAL A 31 28.56 -31.75 1.61
CA VAL A 31 29.02 -30.40 1.97
C VAL A 31 28.93 -29.45 0.77
N ARG A 32 29.30 -29.88 -0.44
CA ARG A 32 29.13 -29.08 -1.65
C ARG A 32 27.67 -28.80 -1.96
N GLU A 33 26.80 -29.79 -1.82
CA GLU A 33 25.37 -29.63 -2.04
C GLU A 33 24.74 -28.64 -1.05
N GLN A 34 25.09 -28.75 0.24
CA GLN A 34 24.65 -27.79 1.26
C GLN A 34 25.18 -26.38 1.00
N ASN A 35 26.44 -26.25 0.58
CA ASN A 35 27.01 -24.96 0.20
C ASN A 35 26.33 -24.37 -1.03
N GLN A 36 25.98 -25.18 -2.03
CA GLN A 36 25.23 -24.73 -3.20
C GLN A 36 23.83 -24.24 -2.80
N ARG A 37 23.10 -25.02 -1.99
CA ARG A 37 21.79 -24.61 -1.46
C ARG A 37 21.88 -23.31 -0.66
N LYS A 38 22.94 -23.13 0.13
CA LYS A 38 23.20 -21.90 0.89
C LYS A 38 23.45 -20.70 -0.04
N CYS A 39 24.20 -20.89 -1.12
CA CYS A 39 24.39 -19.86 -2.15
C CYS A 39 23.06 -19.52 -2.83
N ASP A 40 22.30 -20.51 -3.28
CA ASP A 40 21.01 -20.29 -3.97
C ASP A 40 20.00 -19.54 -3.08
N VAL A 41 19.95 -19.86 -1.79
CA VAL A 41 19.10 -19.15 -0.82
C VAL A 41 19.57 -17.72 -0.59
N ARG A 42 20.88 -17.49 -0.50
CA ARG A 42 21.46 -16.15 -0.37
C ARG A 42 21.15 -15.29 -1.59
N ASP A 43 21.28 -15.84 -2.78
CA ASP A 43 21.06 -15.11 -4.03
C ASP A 43 19.57 -14.77 -4.20
N LYS A 44 18.66 -15.67 -3.82
CA LYS A 44 17.21 -15.38 -3.75
C LYS A 44 16.88 -14.30 -2.72
N LEU A 45 17.52 -14.32 -1.55
CA LEU A 45 17.36 -13.28 -0.53
C LEU A 45 17.83 -11.91 -1.02
N GLN A 46 18.92 -11.90 -1.80
CA GLN A 46 19.45 -10.68 -2.40
C GLN A 46 18.50 -10.13 -3.49
N GLN A 47 18.00 -10.99 -4.37
CA GLN A 47 17.00 -10.61 -5.37
C GLN A 47 15.71 -10.07 -4.76
N LEU A 48 15.22 -10.67 -3.67
CA LEU A 48 14.05 -10.16 -2.95
C LEU A 48 14.32 -8.77 -2.37
N ARG A 49 15.52 -8.55 -1.81
CA ARG A 49 15.92 -7.26 -1.24
C ARG A 49 16.04 -6.18 -2.31
N GLU A 50 16.61 -6.50 -3.47
CA GLU A 50 16.71 -5.59 -4.62
C GLU A 50 15.33 -5.27 -5.22
N ARG A 51 14.43 -6.25 -5.28
CA ARG A 51 13.05 -6.02 -5.75
C ARG A 51 12.25 -5.12 -4.81
N ILE A 52 12.38 -5.30 -3.50
CA ILE A 52 11.74 -4.43 -2.50
C ILE A 52 12.24 -2.98 -2.64
N ASN A 53 13.54 -2.81 -2.87
CA ASN A 53 14.14 -1.48 -3.09
C ASN A 53 13.71 -0.85 -4.43
N ALA A 54 13.52 -1.66 -5.49
CA ALA A 54 13.11 -1.20 -6.80
C ALA A 54 11.61 -0.89 -6.91
N GLU A 55 10.76 -1.58 -6.13
CA GLU A 55 9.31 -1.34 -6.05
C GLU A 55 8.97 -0.08 -5.23
N GLY A 56 9.97 0.63 -4.69
CA GLY A 56 9.77 1.93 -4.07
C GLY A 56 8.94 1.89 -2.80
N VAL A 57 9.03 0.80 -2.02
CA VAL A 57 8.65 0.86 -0.60
C VAL A 57 9.62 1.87 0.01
N ASP A 58 9.11 3.06 0.29
CA ASP A 58 9.90 4.19 0.79
C ASP A 58 10.88 3.68 1.87
N VAL A 59 12.17 3.83 1.60
CA VAL A 59 13.25 3.34 2.49
C VAL A 59 13.04 3.91 3.90
N SER A 60 12.41 5.09 4.01
CA SER A 60 11.98 5.70 5.27
C SER A 60 10.96 4.84 6.04
N VAL A 61 9.94 4.28 5.36
CA VAL A 61 8.90 3.44 5.98
C VAL A 61 9.51 2.12 6.46
N GLN A 62 10.49 1.56 5.74
CA GLN A 62 11.16 0.34 6.17
C GLN A 62 12.11 0.59 7.35
N GLU A 63 12.78 1.74 7.38
CA GLU A 63 13.62 2.18 8.50
C GLU A 63 12.82 2.45 9.77
N GLU A 64 11.56 2.89 9.67
CA GLU A 64 10.68 3.11 10.82
C GLU A 64 9.89 1.86 11.25
N LEU A 65 9.37 1.08 10.29
CA LEU A 65 8.51 -0.07 10.58
C LEU A 65 9.27 -1.24 11.19
N LEU A 66 10.51 -1.50 10.74
CA LEU A 66 11.33 -2.59 11.27
C LEU A 66 11.68 -2.44 12.76
N PRO A 67 12.13 -1.28 13.26
CA PRO A 67 12.34 -1.09 14.69
C PRO A 67 11.02 -1.13 15.48
N LEU A 68 9.90 -0.64 14.94
CA LEU A 68 8.59 -0.75 15.58
C LEU A 68 8.10 -2.21 15.69
N LEU A 69 8.31 -3.03 14.67
CA LEU A 69 8.00 -4.46 14.73
C LEU A 69 8.89 -5.19 15.75
N ARG A 70 10.16 -4.79 15.86
CA ARG A 70 11.08 -5.34 16.86
C ARG A 70 10.66 -4.95 18.28
N SER A 71 10.28 -3.69 18.50
CA SER A 71 9.81 -3.24 19.81
C SER A 71 8.48 -3.90 20.18
N LEU A 72 7.57 -4.10 19.23
CA LEU A 72 6.32 -4.84 19.44
C LEU A 72 6.60 -6.29 19.89
N LYS A 73 7.54 -6.98 19.23
CA LYS A 73 7.94 -8.34 19.63
C LYS A 73 8.59 -8.40 21.01
N GLU A 74 9.38 -7.39 21.37
CA GLU A 74 9.95 -7.29 22.71
C GLU A 74 8.86 -7.03 23.77
N LEU A 75 7.88 -6.17 23.47
CA LEU A 75 6.72 -5.91 24.32
C LEU A 75 5.85 -7.17 24.51
N GLU A 76 5.57 -7.93 23.45
CA GLU A 76 4.86 -9.21 23.55
C GLU A 76 5.59 -10.20 24.49
N LYS A 77 6.91 -10.25 24.39
CA LYS A 77 7.74 -11.09 25.27
C LYS A 77 7.66 -10.61 26.72
N GLN A 78 7.82 -9.31 26.96
CA GLN A 78 7.71 -8.72 28.29
C GLN A 78 6.32 -8.95 28.90
N GLU A 79 5.25 -8.85 28.11
CA GLU A 79 3.88 -9.17 28.56
C GLU A 79 3.78 -10.62 29.03
N SER A 80 4.32 -11.57 28.24
CA SER A 80 4.31 -12.99 28.59
C SER A 80 5.10 -13.30 29.86
N GLU A 81 6.24 -12.64 30.05
CA GLU A 81 7.10 -12.79 31.25
C GLU A 81 6.43 -12.23 32.49
N VAL A 82 5.83 -11.03 32.41
CA VAL A 82 5.06 -10.43 33.50
C VAL A 82 3.89 -11.33 33.88
N ARG A 83 3.17 -11.89 32.91
CA ARG A 83 2.05 -12.81 33.16
C ARG A 83 2.52 -14.05 33.93
N SER A 84 3.59 -14.69 33.47
CA SER A 84 4.17 -15.86 34.16
C SER A 84 4.65 -15.53 35.57
N ASN A 85 5.26 -14.37 35.78
CA ASN A 85 5.73 -13.94 37.11
C ASN A 85 4.55 -13.66 38.05
N CYS A 86 3.48 -13.03 37.56
CA CYS A 86 2.25 -12.82 38.33
C CYS A 86 1.60 -14.14 38.73
N ASP A 87 1.54 -15.13 37.83
CA ASP A 87 0.97 -16.45 38.13
C ASP A 87 1.82 -17.21 39.17
N ALA A 88 3.15 -17.15 39.07
CA ALA A 88 4.05 -17.73 40.06
C ALA A 88 3.92 -17.07 41.44
N LYS A 89 3.85 -15.73 41.50
CA LYS A 89 3.61 -15.00 42.76
C LYS A 89 2.26 -15.33 43.38
N ARG A 90 1.23 -15.51 42.54
CA ARG A 90 -0.10 -15.93 43.01
C ARG A 90 -0.04 -17.30 43.68
N SER A 91 0.56 -18.29 43.01
CA SER A 91 0.73 -19.63 43.58
C SER A 91 1.51 -19.60 44.89
N ALA A 92 2.62 -18.86 44.96
CA ALA A 92 3.42 -18.77 46.19
C ALA A 92 2.66 -18.13 47.36
N LEU A 93 1.78 -17.15 47.08
CA LEU A 93 0.91 -16.56 48.10
C LEU A 93 -0.20 -17.52 48.53
N GLU A 94 -0.78 -18.28 47.60
CA GLU A 94 -1.76 -19.33 47.91
C GLU A 94 -1.15 -20.41 48.81
N ASP A 95 0.06 -20.88 48.51
CA ASP A 95 0.80 -21.84 49.33
C ASP A 95 1.07 -21.29 50.74
N ALA A 96 1.52 -20.03 50.83
CA ALA A 96 1.76 -19.37 52.12
C ALA A 96 0.48 -19.19 52.95
N VAL A 97 -0.67 -18.94 52.32
CA VAL A 97 -1.96 -18.90 53.00
C VAL A 97 -2.33 -20.27 53.55
N CYS A 98 -2.19 -21.34 52.76
CA CYS A 98 -2.43 -22.71 53.22
C CYS A 98 -1.53 -23.10 54.40
N ASP A 99 -0.24 -22.77 54.34
CA ASP A 99 0.71 -23.04 55.44
C ASP A 99 0.32 -22.29 56.73
N LEU A 100 -0.14 -21.03 56.61
CA LEU A 100 -0.60 -20.24 57.75
C LEU A 100 -1.90 -20.80 58.32
N GLU A 101 -2.86 -21.19 57.49
CA GLU A 101 -4.11 -21.84 57.91
C GLU A 101 -3.83 -23.13 58.68
N GLU A 102 -2.88 -23.96 58.24
CA GLU A 102 -2.47 -25.16 58.96
C GLU A 102 -1.84 -24.88 60.32
N ARG A 103 -0.97 -23.87 60.42
CA ARG A 103 -0.30 -23.49 61.68
C ARG A 103 -1.25 -22.88 62.69
N VAL A 104 -2.23 -22.10 62.22
CA VAL A 104 -3.34 -21.59 63.05
C VAL A 104 -4.20 -22.75 63.56
N ALA A 105 -4.53 -23.73 62.70
CA ALA A 105 -5.28 -24.92 63.11
C ALA A 105 -4.54 -25.79 64.15
N LYS A 106 -3.19 -25.79 64.13
CA LYS A 106 -2.34 -26.48 65.12
C LYS A 106 -2.15 -25.68 66.43
N GLY A 107 -2.64 -24.44 66.52
CA GLY A 107 -2.53 -23.60 67.71
C GLY A 107 -1.12 -23.08 67.98
N GLU A 108 -0.26 -23.04 66.95
CA GLU A 108 1.17 -22.72 67.09
C GLU A 108 1.47 -21.20 67.08
N ILE A 109 0.45 -20.36 66.91
CA ILE A 109 0.59 -18.90 66.76
C ILE A 109 -0.24 -18.20 67.84
N PRO A 110 0.37 -17.36 68.70
CA PRO A 110 -0.34 -16.51 69.66
C PRO A 110 -1.25 -15.48 68.96
N GLU A 111 -2.39 -15.16 69.56
CA GLU A 111 -3.42 -14.27 68.99
C GLU A 111 -2.89 -12.84 68.73
N GLU A 112 -1.99 -12.34 69.59
CA GLU A 112 -1.37 -11.01 69.46
C GLU A 112 -0.39 -10.90 68.27
N ASP A 113 0.34 -11.97 67.95
CA ASP A 113 1.25 -12.01 66.79
C ASP A 113 0.46 -12.13 65.46
N LEU A 114 -0.72 -12.75 65.51
CA LEU A 114 -1.62 -12.90 64.36
C LEU A 114 -2.23 -11.55 63.96
N ASP A 115 -2.62 -10.72 64.93
CA ASP A 115 -3.15 -9.37 64.69
C ASP A 115 -2.12 -8.45 64.02
N VAL A 116 -0.84 -8.53 64.44
CA VAL A 116 0.25 -7.76 63.81
C VAL A 116 0.46 -8.18 62.36
N LEU A 117 0.52 -9.49 62.09
CA LEU A 117 0.64 -10.01 60.72
C LEU A 117 -0.56 -9.64 59.85
N LEU A 118 -1.77 -9.63 60.41
CA LEU A 118 -2.98 -9.24 59.71
C LEU A 118 -2.95 -7.76 59.33
N VAL A 119 -2.53 -6.87 60.24
CA VAL A 119 -2.39 -5.43 59.97
C VAL A 119 -1.36 -5.17 58.88
N GLU A 120 -0.18 -5.80 58.96
CA GLU A 120 0.86 -5.68 57.92
C GLU A 120 0.35 -6.18 56.56
N SER A 121 -0.38 -7.31 56.52
CA SER A 121 -0.97 -7.85 55.29
C SER A 121 -2.05 -6.93 54.68
N LEU A 122 -2.84 -6.26 55.53
CA LEU A 122 -3.85 -5.28 55.11
C LEU A 122 -3.20 -4.02 54.55
N ASP A 123 -2.12 -3.53 55.16
CA ASP A 123 -1.35 -2.39 54.66
C ASP A 123 -0.67 -2.69 53.33
N HIS A 124 -0.13 -3.91 53.17
CA HIS A 124 0.39 -4.40 51.90
C HIS A 124 -0.72 -4.49 50.83
N LEU A 125 -1.89 -5.02 51.19
CA LEU A 125 -3.04 -5.13 50.29
C LEU A 125 -3.56 -3.76 49.84
N THR A 126 -3.68 -2.80 50.76
CA THR A 126 -4.15 -1.44 50.43
C THR A 126 -3.15 -0.71 49.53
N SER A 127 -1.85 -0.88 49.78
CA SER A 127 -0.78 -0.37 48.92
C SER A 127 -0.82 -0.98 47.52
N ALA A 128 -0.94 -2.31 47.41
CA ALA A 128 -1.06 -3.01 46.13
C ALA A 128 -2.34 -2.59 45.36
N LYS A 129 -3.47 -2.40 46.05
CA LYS A 129 -4.71 -1.88 45.44
C LYS A 129 -4.52 -0.47 44.88
N LYS A 130 -3.77 0.38 45.56
CA LYS A 130 -3.47 1.76 45.10
C LYS A 130 -2.60 1.75 43.85
N GLU A 131 -1.58 0.89 43.81
CA GLU A 131 -0.73 0.69 42.63
C GLU A 131 -1.53 0.13 41.44
N LEU A 132 -2.37 -0.87 41.67
CA LEU A 132 -3.27 -1.40 40.64
C LEU A 132 -4.21 -0.31 40.09
N ALA A 133 -4.78 0.53 40.97
CA ALA A 133 -5.62 1.64 40.54
C ALA A 133 -4.84 2.71 39.76
N ALA A 134 -3.54 2.91 40.02
CA ALA A 134 -2.69 3.80 39.24
C ALA A 134 -2.41 3.23 37.84
N THR A 135 -1.98 1.97 37.76
CA THR A 135 -1.72 1.29 36.48
C THR A 135 -2.96 1.17 35.61
N LEU A 136 -4.14 0.90 36.19
CA LEU A 136 -5.41 0.89 35.44
C LEU A 136 -5.74 2.25 34.84
N ARG A 137 -5.47 3.34 35.56
CA ARG A 137 -5.66 4.70 35.03
C ARG A 137 -4.73 4.98 33.84
N GLU A 138 -3.48 4.52 33.92
CA GLU A 138 -2.51 4.62 32.82
C GLU A 138 -2.96 3.78 31.61
N ILE A 139 -3.40 2.54 31.81
CA ILE A 139 -3.92 1.68 30.73
C ILE A 139 -5.11 2.33 30.03
N VAL A 140 -6.05 2.91 30.79
CA VAL A 140 -7.21 3.60 30.19
C VAL A 140 -6.76 4.83 29.40
N SER A 141 -5.75 5.56 29.88
CA SER A 141 -5.17 6.68 29.15
C SER A 141 -4.51 6.23 27.84
N LEU A 142 -3.74 5.13 27.86
CA LEU A 142 -3.12 4.56 26.66
C LEU A 142 -4.16 4.06 25.66
N LYS A 143 -5.23 3.40 26.13
CA LYS A 143 -6.33 2.97 25.25
C LYS A 143 -6.97 4.15 24.53
N ARG A 144 -7.22 5.26 25.22
CA ARG A 144 -7.75 6.48 24.59
C ARG A 144 -6.80 7.01 23.52
N GLN A 145 -5.49 7.04 23.78
CA GLN A 145 -4.50 7.46 22.78
C GLN A 145 -4.46 6.54 21.57
N ILE A 146 -4.70 5.24 21.75
CA ILE A 146 -4.80 4.27 20.65
C ILE A 146 -6.10 4.51 19.85
N ASP A 147 -7.23 4.72 20.55
CA ASP A 147 -8.52 4.99 19.92
C ASP A 147 -8.54 6.33 19.15
N ASP A 148 -7.70 7.30 19.53
CA ASP A 148 -7.50 8.55 18.79
C ASP A 148 -6.78 8.36 17.44
N VAL A 149 -6.11 7.21 17.23
CA VAL A 149 -5.44 6.87 15.96
C VAL A 149 -6.42 6.13 15.05
N PRO A 150 -6.66 6.61 13.81
CA PRO A 150 -7.61 5.98 12.91
C PRO A 150 -7.25 4.51 12.64
N CYS A 151 -8.24 3.64 12.81
CA CYS A 151 -8.05 2.22 12.55
C CYS A 151 -7.93 1.95 11.04
N GLN A 152 -7.41 0.77 10.67
CA GLN A 152 -7.23 0.39 9.27
C GLN A 152 -8.54 0.48 8.45
N SER A 153 -9.68 0.14 9.05
CA SER A 153 -10.99 0.28 8.40
C SER A 153 -11.41 1.73 8.18
N GLU A 154 -11.08 2.64 9.10
CA GLU A 154 -11.33 4.08 8.93
C GLU A 154 -10.46 4.67 7.83
N LEU A 155 -9.17 4.31 7.80
CA LEU A 155 -8.27 4.73 6.72
C LEU A 155 -8.79 4.30 5.35
N LEU A 156 -9.28 3.06 5.22
CA LEU A 156 -9.87 2.56 3.99
C LEU A 156 -11.17 3.30 3.62
N GLN A 157 -11.99 3.68 4.61
CA GLN A 157 -13.17 4.51 4.37
C GLN A 157 -12.78 5.91 3.87
N TYR A 158 -11.76 6.52 4.46
CA TYR A 158 -11.25 7.81 4.01
C TYR A 158 -10.72 7.74 2.59
N GLU A 159 -9.93 6.72 2.24
CA GLU A 159 -9.41 6.52 0.89
C GLU A 159 -10.54 6.44 -0.15
N ARG A 160 -11.60 5.67 0.14
CA ARG A 160 -12.79 5.61 -0.71
C ARG A 160 -13.46 6.96 -0.85
N ARG A 161 -13.67 7.66 0.26
CA ARG A 161 -14.34 8.97 0.27
C ARG A 161 -13.54 10.05 -0.45
N PHE A 162 -12.21 10.02 -0.36
CA PHE A 162 -11.34 10.89 -1.15
C PHE A 162 -11.42 10.56 -2.64
N SER A 163 -11.48 9.27 -3.00
CA SER A 163 -11.66 8.85 -4.40
C SER A 163 -12.99 9.34 -4.98
N GLU A 164 -14.09 9.21 -4.24
CA GLU A 164 -15.41 9.73 -4.60
C GLU A 164 -15.41 11.26 -4.74
N LEU A 165 -14.80 11.97 -3.78
CA LEU A 165 -14.67 13.42 -3.82
C LEU A 165 -13.87 13.86 -5.05
N ASN A 166 -12.78 13.18 -5.38
CA ASN A 166 -11.97 13.47 -6.55
C ASN A 166 -12.79 13.30 -7.84
N VAL A 167 -13.59 12.25 -7.96
CA VAL A 167 -14.51 12.08 -9.11
C VAL A 167 -15.47 13.26 -9.21
N CYS A 168 -16.12 13.65 -8.10
CA CYS A 168 -17.04 14.79 -8.07
C CYS A 168 -16.35 16.11 -8.48
N ILE A 169 -15.14 16.37 -7.98
CA ILE A 169 -14.35 17.55 -8.35
C ILE A 169 -14.04 17.55 -9.86
N GLN A 170 -13.63 16.41 -10.42
CA GLN A 170 -13.34 16.31 -11.86
C GLN A 170 -14.59 16.53 -12.71
N GLU A 171 -15.74 15.98 -12.31
CA GLU A 171 -17.02 16.21 -12.99
C GLU A 171 -17.42 17.68 -12.96
N LYS A 172 -17.30 18.35 -11.80
CA LYS A 172 -17.58 19.78 -11.67
C LYS A 172 -16.64 20.63 -12.51
N LEU A 173 -15.36 20.31 -12.54
CA LEU A 173 -14.40 20.98 -13.40
C LEU A 173 -14.76 20.84 -14.89
N GLN A 174 -15.18 19.64 -15.31
CA GLN A 174 -15.64 19.40 -16.69
C GLN A 174 -16.91 20.20 -17.01
N GLN A 175 -17.88 20.25 -16.09
CA GLN A 175 -19.10 21.05 -16.24
C GLN A 175 -18.76 22.55 -16.39
N THR A 176 -17.92 23.08 -15.50
CA THR A 176 -17.48 24.47 -15.53
C THR A 176 -16.79 24.81 -16.85
N ARG A 177 -15.87 23.95 -17.33
CA ARG A 177 -15.21 24.14 -18.64
C ARG A 177 -16.21 24.17 -19.80
N LYS A 178 -17.22 23.29 -19.80
CA LYS A 178 -18.29 23.29 -20.81
C LYS A 178 -19.12 24.59 -20.78
N LEU A 179 -19.45 25.08 -19.58
CA LEU A 179 -20.17 26.34 -19.41
C LEU A 179 -19.35 27.52 -19.93
N TYR A 180 -18.07 27.63 -19.58
CA TYR A 180 -17.19 28.67 -20.12
C TYR A 180 -17.00 28.57 -21.63
N GLY A 181 -16.87 27.36 -22.18
CA GLY A 181 -16.80 27.15 -23.62
C GLY A 181 -18.06 27.66 -24.34
N THR A 182 -19.24 27.36 -23.79
CA THR A 182 -20.52 27.84 -24.34
C THR A 182 -20.65 29.35 -24.21
N TYR A 183 -20.28 29.90 -23.07
CA TYR A 183 -20.30 31.35 -22.83
C TYR A 183 -19.39 32.10 -23.81
N ASN A 184 -18.16 31.64 -24.02
CA ASN A 184 -17.23 32.26 -24.96
C ASN A 184 -17.75 32.17 -26.40
N ALA A 185 -18.33 31.04 -26.81
CA ALA A 185 -18.94 30.91 -28.13
C ALA A 185 -20.11 31.89 -28.33
N LEU A 186 -20.97 32.05 -27.32
CA LEU A 186 -22.07 33.02 -27.35
C LEU A 186 -21.55 34.47 -27.41
N LEU A 187 -20.46 34.76 -26.69
CA LEU A 187 -19.82 36.08 -26.73
C LEU A 187 -19.25 36.39 -28.12
N GLU A 188 -18.58 35.43 -28.75
CA GLU A 188 -18.09 35.56 -30.13
C GLU A 188 -19.22 35.77 -31.13
N ILE A 189 -20.33 35.02 -31.01
CA ILE A 189 -21.52 35.19 -31.84
C ILE A 189 -22.09 36.60 -31.67
N LYS A 190 -22.26 37.06 -30.42
CA LYS A 190 -22.73 38.43 -30.14
C LYS A 190 -21.84 39.47 -30.81
N ASP A 191 -20.52 39.35 -30.71
CA ASP A 191 -19.58 40.30 -31.31
C ASP A 191 -19.64 40.29 -32.84
N LEU A 192 -19.88 39.13 -33.46
CA LEU A 192 -20.10 39.02 -34.90
C LEU A 192 -21.44 39.65 -35.31
N MET A 193 -22.51 39.43 -34.56
CA MET A 193 -23.81 40.05 -34.80
C MET A 193 -23.74 41.58 -34.68
N LEU A 194 -22.99 42.10 -33.70
CA LEU A 194 -22.78 43.56 -33.58
C LEU A 194 -22.04 44.13 -34.79
N LYS A 195 -21.03 43.41 -35.32
CA LYS A 195 -20.33 43.81 -36.54
C LYS A 195 -21.24 43.79 -37.76
N GLU A 196 -22.13 42.81 -37.87
CA GLU A 196 -23.15 42.74 -38.92
C GLU A 196 -24.11 43.93 -38.84
N ILE A 197 -24.62 44.25 -37.66
CA ILE A 197 -25.48 45.42 -37.44
C ILE A 197 -24.75 46.72 -37.83
N SER A 198 -23.49 46.89 -37.39
CA SER A 198 -22.69 48.06 -37.77
C SER A 198 -22.48 48.16 -39.28
N LEU A 199 -22.23 47.04 -39.97
CA LEU A 199 -22.09 47.00 -41.42
C LEU A 199 -23.40 47.38 -42.12
N LEU A 200 -24.54 46.79 -41.70
CA LEU A 200 -25.85 47.08 -42.26
C LEU A 200 -26.24 48.56 -42.06
N ASN A 201 -25.98 49.11 -40.87
CA ASN A 201 -26.21 50.53 -40.59
C ASN A 201 -25.33 51.43 -41.47
N SER A 202 -24.07 51.06 -41.70
CA SER A 202 -23.15 51.79 -42.58
C SER A 202 -23.61 51.74 -44.05
N ILE A 203 -24.12 50.60 -44.51
CA ILE A 203 -24.67 50.47 -45.86
C ILE A 203 -25.92 51.33 -45.98
N GLY A 204 -26.85 51.23 -45.02
CA GLY A 204 -28.10 51.99 -45.04
C GLY A 204 -27.89 53.51 -45.04
N SER A 205 -26.95 54.01 -44.24
CA SER A 205 -26.66 55.46 -44.17
C SER A 205 -26.00 56.00 -45.44
N GLN A 206 -25.10 55.24 -46.06
CA GLN A 206 -24.36 55.67 -47.25
C GLN A 206 -25.11 55.41 -48.57
N PHE A 207 -26.18 54.60 -48.55
CA PHE A 207 -26.82 54.10 -49.77
C PHE A 207 -27.34 55.22 -50.68
N GLN A 208 -28.09 56.19 -50.12
CA GLN A 208 -28.71 57.27 -50.89
C GLN A 208 -27.67 58.21 -51.51
N ASP A 209 -26.61 58.53 -50.75
CA ASP A 209 -25.55 59.43 -51.19
C ASP A 209 -24.69 58.82 -52.31
N VAL A 210 -24.52 57.51 -52.27
CA VAL A 210 -23.60 56.78 -53.17
C VAL A 210 -24.30 56.30 -54.45
N ILE A 211 -25.59 55.95 -54.39
CA ILE A 211 -26.32 55.40 -55.55
C ILE A 211 -26.59 56.46 -56.65
N GLY A 212 -26.72 57.74 -56.24
CA GLY A 212 -27.05 58.86 -57.12
C GLY A 212 -25.98 59.15 -58.19
N THR A 213 -24.74 58.68 -58.02
CA THR A 213 -23.64 58.92 -58.96
C THR A 213 -23.06 57.62 -59.52
N PRO A 214 -22.72 57.54 -60.83
CA PRO A 214 -22.08 56.36 -61.41
C PRO A 214 -20.77 55.96 -60.71
N ALA A 215 -19.95 56.95 -60.34
CA ALA A 215 -18.70 56.72 -59.62
C ALA A 215 -18.93 56.21 -58.19
N GLY A 216 -19.96 56.68 -57.50
CA GLY A 216 -20.36 56.18 -56.18
C GLY A 216 -20.77 54.70 -56.25
N ARG A 217 -21.58 54.33 -57.25
CA ARG A 217 -22.00 52.93 -57.45
C ARG A 217 -20.83 51.97 -57.58
N VAL A 218 -19.81 52.31 -58.36
CA VAL A 218 -18.60 51.48 -58.52
C VAL A 218 -17.86 51.34 -57.18
N LYS A 219 -17.63 52.45 -56.46
CA LYS A 219 -16.98 52.41 -55.13
C LYS A 219 -17.74 51.57 -54.10
N SER A 220 -19.07 51.60 -54.13
CA SER A 220 -19.92 50.78 -53.25
C SER A 220 -19.71 49.29 -53.51
N ILE A 221 -19.68 48.90 -54.79
CA ILE A 221 -19.42 47.52 -55.23
C ILE A 221 -18.02 47.08 -54.78
N ASP A 222 -16.99 47.88 -55.04
CA ASP A 222 -15.61 47.56 -54.63
C ASP A 222 -15.48 47.38 -53.12
N SER A 223 -16.14 48.23 -52.33
CA SER A 223 -16.18 48.15 -50.87
C SER A 223 -16.85 46.85 -50.38
N MET A 224 -18.03 46.53 -50.91
CA MET A 224 -18.74 45.29 -50.57
C MET A 224 -17.94 44.04 -50.96
N GLU A 225 -17.27 44.06 -52.11
CA GLU A 225 -16.41 42.97 -52.54
C GLU A 225 -15.21 42.79 -51.60
N GLY A 226 -14.62 43.89 -51.13
CA GLY A 226 -13.57 43.89 -50.11
C GLY A 226 -14.02 43.27 -48.79
N VAL A 227 -15.21 43.66 -48.30
CA VAL A 227 -15.81 43.08 -47.09
C VAL A 227 -16.07 41.59 -47.26
N MET A 228 -16.66 41.18 -48.39
CA MET A 228 -16.93 39.77 -48.67
C MET A 228 -15.65 38.93 -48.72
N LYS A 229 -14.59 39.43 -49.37
CA LYS A 229 -13.26 38.79 -49.36
C LYS A 229 -12.70 38.64 -47.94
N GLY A 230 -12.83 39.67 -47.10
CA GLY A 230 -12.43 39.62 -45.70
C GLY A 230 -13.19 38.56 -44.88
N ILE A 231 -14.51 38.46 -45.09
CA ILE A 231 -15.36 37.44 -44.46
C ILE A 231 -14.93 36.03 -44.89
N GLN A 232 -14.74 35.80 -46.19
CA GLN A 232 -14.29 34.52 -46.74
C GLN A 232 -12.94 34.09 -46.17
N GLN A 233 -11.98 35.02 -46.09
CA GLN A 233 -10.67 34.75 -45.49
C GLN A 233 -10.78 34.36 -44.01
N LYS A 234 -11.61 35.07 -43.23
CA LYS A 234 -11.81 34.75 -41.82
C LYS A 234 -12.49 33.40 -41.63
N LEU A 235 -13.50 33.10 -42.43
CA LEU A 235 -14.19 31.81 -42.41
C LEU A 235 -13.22 30.66 -42.71
N GLY A 236 -12.37 30.80 -43.73
CA GLY A 236 -11.34 29.81 -44.06
C GLY A 236 -10.37 29.57 -42.91
N LYS A 237 -9.92 30.63 -42.21
CA LYS A 237 -9.05 30.49 -41.02
C LYS A 237 -9.73 29.72 -39.89
N VAL A 238 -11.01 30.00 -39.61
CA VAL A 238 -11.78 29.30 -38.58
C VAL A 238 -11.98 27.82 -38.94
N GLN A 239 -12.30 27.52 -40.20
CA GLN A 239 -12.46 26.14 -40.68
C GLN A 239 -11.16 25.33 -40.56
N LEU A 240 -10.02 25.92 -40.94
CA LEU A 240 -8.71 25.28 -40.77
C LEU A 240 -8.40 25.01 -39.29
N GLY A 241 -8.67 25.98 -38.41
CA GLY A 241 -8.50 25.81 -36.96
C GLY A 241 -9.38 24.69 -36.39
N LEU A 242 -10.65 24.62 -36.82
CA LEU A 242 -11.56 23.55 -36.42
C LEU A 242 -11.05 22.17 -36.85
N GLN A 243 -10.53 22.04 -38.08
CA GLN A 243 -9.98 20.78 -38.57
C GLN A 243 -8.75 20.34 -37.77
N GLU A 244 -7.89 21.29 -37.37
CA GLU A 244 -6.71 21.00 -36.53
C GLU A 244 -7.10 20.54 -35.12
N GLU A 245 -8.05 21.23 -34.48
CA GLU A 245 -8.59 20.83 -33.17
C GLU A 245 -9.25 19.45 -33.23
N GLN A 246 -10.02 19.18 -34.29
CA GLN A 246 -10.66 17.88 -34.50
C GLN A 246 -9.61 16.76 -34.60
N ARG A 247 -8.56 16.97 -35.40
CA ARG A 247 -7.44 16.00 -35.51
C ARG A 247 -6.75 15.77 -34.16
N ARG A 248 -6.53 16.82 -33.36
CA ARG A 248 -5.97 16.68 -32.01
C ARG A 248 -6.89 15.92 -31.06
N CYS A 249 -8.20 16.19 -31.11
CA CYS A 249 -9.21 15.49 -30.32
C CYS A 249 -9.23 13.99 -30.66
N ASP A 250 -9.26 13.65 -31.94
CA ASP A 250 -9.32 12.26 -32.40
C ASP A 250 -8.03 11.50 -32.07
N ALA A 251 -6.85 12.12 -32.22
CA ALA A 251 -5.59 11.55 -31.78
C ALA A 251 -5.54 11.28 -30.26
N SER A 252 -6.11 12.18 -29.45
CA SER A 252 -6.19 12.00 -28.00
C SER A 252 -7.15 10.86 -27.62
N LYS A 253 -8.31 10.78 -28.28
CA LYS A 253 -9.27 9.68 -28.09
C LYS A 253 -8.65 8.34 -28.44
N GLU A 254 -7.92 8.25 -29.56
CA GLU A 254 -7.25 7.02 -29.97
C GLU A 254 -6.24 6.55 -28.91
N LYS A 255 -5.37 7.45 -28.43
CA LYS A 255 -4.44 7.16 -27.33
C LYS A 255 -5.14 6.68 -26.08
N TYR A 256 -6.24 7.32 -25.68
CA TYR A 256 -7.04 6.89 -24.54
C TYR A 256 -7.62 5.49 -24.74
N THR A 257 -8.20 5.20 -25.91
CA THR A 257 -8.77 3.88 -26.21
C THR A 257 -7.71 2.78 -26.21
N ALA A 258 -6.52 3.06 -26.72
CA ALA A 258 -5.39 2.14 -26.69
C ALA A 258 -4.92 1.86 -25.25
N ALA A 259 -4.75 2.91 -24.44
CA ALA A 259 -4.39 2.77 -23.03
C ALA A 259 -5.44 1.99 -22.23
N ALA A 260 -6.73 2.26 -22.45
CA ALA A 260 -7.82 1.53 -21.81
C ALA A 260 -7.85 0.05 -22.22
N ALA A 261 -7.56 -0.27 -23.49
CA ALA A 261 -7.43 -1.65 -23.94
C ALA A 261 -6.26 -2.36 -23.25
N GLU A 262 -5.12 -1.68 -23.08
CA GLU A 262 -3.96 -2.23 -22.39
C GLU A 262 -4.23 -2.45 -20.89
N GLN A 263 -4.88 -1.48 -20.22
CA GLN A 263 -5.31 -1.62 -18.83
C GLN A 263 -6.21 -2.85 -18.64
N ARG A 264 -7.15 -3.10 -19.55
CA ARG A 264 -8.02 -4.30 -19.51
C ARG A 264 -7.19 -5.58 -19.63
N LYS A 265 -6.20 -5.62 -20.52
CA LYS A 265 -5.30 -6.79 -20.63
C LYS A 265 -4.51 -7.00 -19.35
N CYS A 266 -3.90 -5.96 -18.78
CA CYS A 266 -3.18 -6.04 -17.52
C CYS A 266 -4.06 -6.59 -16.39
N TYR A 267 -5.31 -6.12 -16.30
CA TYR A 267 -6.27 -6.62 -15.32
C TYR A 267 -6.60 -8.10 -15.51
N THR A 268 -6.79 -8.55 -16.76
CA THR A 268 -6.99 -9.98 -17.06
C THR A 268 -5.79 -10.82 -16.64
N VAL A 269 -4.56 -10.38 -16.94
CA VAL A 269 -3.33 -11.09 -16.55
C VAL A 269 -3.17 -11.14 -15.04
N LEU A 270 -3.43 -10.03 -14.34
CA LEU A 270 -3.37 -9.97 -12.87
C LEU A 270 -4.40 -10.90 -12.23
N ARG A 271 -5.62 -10.96 -12.78
CA ARG A 271 -6.65 -11.89 -12.29
C ARG A 271 -6.21 -13.35 -12.46
N ALA A 272 -5.70 -13.72 -13.64
CA ALA A 272 -5.20 -15.07 -13.90
C ALA A 272 -4.02 -15.43 -12.97
N PHE A 273 -3.10 -14.48 -12.75
CA PHE A 273 -2.00 -14.65 -11.80
C PHE A 273 -2.50 -14.89 -10.37
N GLN A 274 -3.49 -14.11 -9.93
CA GLN A 274 -4.08 -14.27 -8.60
C GLN A 274 -4.78 -15.62 -8.43
N GLU A 275 -5.49 -16.10 -9.46
CA GLU A 275 -6.07 -17.44 -9.49
C GLU A 275 -4.98 -18.53 -9.35
N GLU A 276 -3.87 -18.43 -10.08
CA GLU A 276 -2.73 -19.35 -9.95
C GLU A 276 -2.04 -19.28 -8.57
N CYS A 277 -1.93 -18.10 -7.96
CA CYS A 277 -1.45 -17.96 -6.59
C CYS A 277 -2.35 -18.71 -5.60
N THR A 278 -3.66 -18.50 -5.67
CA THR A 278 -4.61 -19.22 -4.80
C THR A 278 -4.55 -20.74 -4.99
N ARG A 279 -4.35 -21.19 -6.23
CA ARG A 279 -4.14 -22.60 -6.55
C ARG A 279 -2.85 -23.12 -5.93
N ASN A 280 -1.75 -22.37 -6.00
CA ASN A 280 -0.45 -22.73 -5.41
C ASN A 280 -0.55 -22.86 -3.89
N ASP A 281 -1.20 -21.90 -3.22
CA ASP A 281 -1.37 -21.90 -1.77
C ASP A 281 -2.19 -23.10 -1.30
N ARG A 282 -3.25 -23.45 -2.04
CA ARG A 282 -4.04 -24.66 -1.80
C ARG A 282 -3.19 -25.93 -1.91
N LEU A 283 -2.37 -26.05 -2.96
CA LEU A 283 -1.47 -27.19 -3.15
C LEU A 283 -0.41 -27.26 -2.04
N ARG A 284 0.19 -26.13 -1.65
CA ARG A 284 1.16 -26.06 -0.54
C ARG A 284 0.56 -26.56 0.77
N SER A 285 -0.69 -26.18 1.04
CA SER A 285 -1.42 -26.59 2.24
C SER A 285 -1.70 -28.10 2.26
N GLN A 286 -1.95 -28.71 1.10
CA GLN A 286 -2.13 -30.17 0.98
C GLN A 286 -0.81 -30.93 1.17
N VAL A 287 0.30 -30.41 0.64
CA VAL A 287 1.64 -31.02 0.80
C VAL A 287 2.14 -30.92 2.24
N SER A 288 1.89 -29.80 2.94
CA SER A 288 2.24 -29.68 4.36
C SER A 288 1.39 -30.58 5.25
N GLY A 289 0.09 -30.71 4.97
CA GLY A 289 -0.79 -31.64 5.69
C GLY A 289 -0.42 -33.11 5.49
N SER A 290 0.03 -33.48 4.28
CA SER A 290 0.46 -34.87 3.99
C SER A 290 1.78 -35.25 4.66
N LYS A 291 2.63 -34.27 5.04
CA LYS A 291 3.89 -34.51 5.76
C LYS A 291 3.72 -34.68 7.28
N GLN A 292 2.56 -34.34 7.84
CA GLN A 292 2.27 -34.57 9.27
C GLN A 292 1.55 -35.90 9.53
N GLY A 293 1.16 -36.63 8.47
CA GLY A 293 0.46 -37.92 8.55
C GLY A 293 1.29 -39.14 8.19
N MET A 294 2.60 -38.99 7.96
CA MET A 294 3.59 -40.09 7.88
C MET A 294 4.58 -39.95 9.03
#